data_AF-U9TWA1-F1
#
_entry.id   AF-U9TWA1-F1
#
_cell.length_a   1.000
_cell.length_b   1.000
_cell.length_c   1.000
_cell.angle_alpha   90.00
_cell.angle_beta   90.00
_cell.angle_gamma   90.00
#
_symmetry.space_group_name_H-M   'P 1'
#
loop_
_entity.id
_entity.type
_entity.pdbx_description
1 polymer ?
#
loop_
_entity_poly.entity_id
_entity_poly.type
_entity_poly.pdbx_seq_one_letter_code
_entity_poly.pdbx_strand_id
1 'polypeptide(L)'
;NDVSVIDWPANSPDLNPIENLWAILKGNVEKRVNNWVMKKKSLGANDFQGIIQQEWDNIDKNLFFSLADSMSDRINMVIENNGYTINY
;
A
#
# COMPACT_ATOMS: atom_id res chain seq x y z
N ASN A 1 6.51 25.35 -7.66
CA ASN A 1 6.26 23.89 -7.56
C ASN A 1 6.99 23.19 -8.69
N ASP A 2 8.32 23.25 -8.67
CA ASP A 2 9.20 22.73 -9.74
C ASP A 2 9.67 21.31 -9.39
N VAL A 3 8.73 20.37 -9.40
CA VAL A 3 9.01 18.95 -9.15
C VAL A 3 9.01 18.22 -10.49
N SER A 4 10.10 17.52 -10.78
CA SER A 4 10.19 16.65 -11.94
C SER A 4 9.22 15.49 -11.81
N VAL A 5 8.44 15.25 -12.87
CA VAL A 5 7.47 14.16 -12.95
C VAL A 5 8.08 13.00 -13.73
N ILE A 6 7.74 11.77 -13.34
CA ILE A 6 8.14 10.56 -14.06
C ILE A 6 7.10 10.29 -15.16
N ASP A 7 7.57 9.95 -16.37
CA ASP A 7 6.68 9.48 -17.43
C ASP A 7 6.08 8.13 -17.04
N TRP A 8 4.77 8.13 -16.76
CA TRP A 8 4.05 6.96 -16.26
C TRP A 8 3.16 6.33 -17.34
N PRO A 9 3.25 5.01 -17.59
CA PRO A 9 2.38 4.34 -18.54
C PRO A 9 0.93 4.29 -18.03
N ALA A 10 -0.03 4.46 -18.95
CA ALA A 10 -1.44 4.35 -18.63
C ALA A 10 -1.81 2.91 -18.20
N ASN A 11 -2.77 2.78 -17.28
CA ASN A 11 -3.27 1.49 -16.78
C ASN A 11 -2.20 0.57 -16.14
N SER A 12 -1.17 1.14 -15.51
CA SER A 12 -0.13 0.37 -14.81
C SER A 12 -0.18 0.56 -13.29
N PRO A 13 -1.23 0.10 -12.60
CA PRO A 13 -1.26 0.07 -11.13
C PRO A 13 -0.22 -0.92 -10.57
N ASP A 14 0.15 -1.92 -11.35
CA ASP A 14 1.18 -2.92 -11.04
C ASP A 14 2.58 -2.34 -10.90
N LEU A 15 2.84 -1.22 -11.57
CA LEU A 15 4.06 -0.46 -11.36
C LEU A 15 4.00 0.42 -10.11
N ASN A 16 2.84 0.69 -9.51
CA ASN A 16 2.72 1.63 -8.39
C ASN A 16 2.93 0.91 -7.03
N PRO A 17 4.08 1.07 -6.35
CA PRO A 17 4.37 0.32 -5.14
C PRO A 17 3.47 0.68 -3.96
N ILE A 18 2.78 1.83 -4.01
CA ILE A 18 1.87 2.25 -2.94
C ILE A 18 0.66 1.32 -2.82
N GLU A 19 0.27 0.60 -3.88
CA GLU A 19 -0.84 -0.35 -3.83
C GLU A 19 -0.55 -1.46 -2.82
N ASN A 20 0.68 -1.96 -2.76
CA ASN A 20 1.11 -2.96 -1.78
C ASN A 20 1.06 -2.39 -0.35
N LEU A 21 1.45 -1.13 -0.17
CA LEU A 21 1.37 -0.45 1.11
C LEU A 21 -0.09 -0.31 1.58
N TRP A 22 -1.00 0.06 0.67
CA TRP A 22 -2.43 0.17 0.98
C TRP A 22 -3.03 -1.19 1.34
N ALA A 23 -2.65 -2.25 0.65
CA ALA A 23 -3.08 -3.61 0.98
C ALA A 23 -2.65 -4.02 2.39
N ILE A 24 -1.40 -3.73 2.78
CA ILE A 24 -0.85 -4.02 4.11
C ILE A 24 -1.59 -3.21 5.18
N LEU A 25 -1.72 -1.89 4.99
CA LEU A 25 -2.41 -1.02 5.94
C LEU A 25 -3.86 -1.47 6.15
N LYS A 26 -4.59 -1.72 5.05
CA LYS A 26 -5.97 -2.18 5.09
C LYS A 26 -6.09 -3.49 5.85
N GLY A 27 -5.23 -4.46 5.57
CA GLY A 27 -5.23 -5.75 6.28
C GLY A 27 -4.98 -5.62 7.78
N ASN A 28 -4.09 -4.72 8.19
CA ASN A 28 -3.83 -4.44 9.61
C ASN A 28 -5.02 -3.77 10.30
N VAL A 29 -5.60 -2.75 9.64
CA VAL A 29 -6.80 -2.05 10.12
C VAL A 29 -7.98 -3.02 10.25
N GLU A 30 -8.24 -3.86 9.25
CA GLU A 30 -9.32 -4.86 9.27
C GLU A 30 -9.17 -5.83 10.44
N LYS A 31 -7.96 -6.38 10.67
CA LYS A 31 -7.69 -7.26 11.82
C LYS A 31 -8.02 -6.56 13.14
N ARG A 32 -7.61 -5.30 13.29
CA ARG A 32 -7.80 -4.54 14.53
C ARG A 32 -9.27 -4.16 14.75
N VAL A 33 -9.97 -3.74 13.70
CA VAL A 33 -11.41 -3.46 13.72
C VAL A 33 -12.21 -4.71 14.06
N ASN A 34 -11.90 -5.85 13.44
CA ASN A 34 -12.57 -7.12 13.73
C ASN A 34 -12.42 -7.50 15.20
N ASN A 35 -11.20 -7.39 15.74
CA ASN A 35 -10.94 -7.62 17.17
C ASN A 35 -11.69 -6.65 18.10
N TRP A 36 -11.87 -5.40 17.70
CA TRP A 36 -12.62 -4.39 18.46
C TRP A 36 -14.11 -4.73 18.52
N VAL A 37 -14.71 -5.03 17.37
CA VAL A 37 -16.14 -5.36 17.24
C VAL A 37 -16.46 -6.69 17.92
N MET A 38 -15.57 -7.69 17.84
CA MET A 38 -15.71 -8.96 18.56
C MET A 38 -15.81 -8.78 20.08
N LYS A 39 -15.17 -7.74 20.62
CA LYS A 39 -15.27 -7.35 22.04
C LYS A 39 -16.57 -6.60 22.38
N LYS A 40 -17.56 -6.60 21.48
CA LYS A 40 -18.86 -5.91 21.57
C LYS A 40 -18.75 -4.41 21.84
N LYS A 41 -17.66 -3.78 21.37
CA LYS A 41 -17.48 -2.33 21.45
C LYS A 41 -18.02 -1.69 20.17
N SER A 42 -18.81 -0.62 20.34
CA SER A 42 -19.12 0.29 19.24
C SER A 42 -17.82 0.91 18.71
N LEU A 43 -17.73 1.13 17.40
CA LEU A 43 -16.59 1.80 16.76
C LEU A 43 -17.10 3.10 16.13
N GLY A 44 -16.73 4.24 16.71
CA GLY A 44 -17.03 5.55 16.15
C GLY A 44 -16.05 5.94 15.04
N ALA A 45 -16.40 6.97 14.27
CA ALA A 45 -15.53 7.49 13.21
C ALA A 45 -14.15 7.94 13.74
N ASN A 46 -14.11 8.59 14.90
CA ASN A 46 -12.86 9.03 15.53
C ASN A 46 -11.98 7.85 15.96
N ASP A 47 -12.60 6.79 16.50
CA ASP A 47 -11.87 5.56 16.87
C ASP A 47 -11.30 4.88 15.63
N PHE A 48 -12.08 4.81 14.55
CA PHE A 48 -11.64 4.23 13.28
C PHE A 48 -10.47 5.01 12.67
N GLN A 49 -10.55 6.35 12.64
CA GLN A 49 -9.45 7.20 12.18
C GLN A 49 -8.20 7.03 13.06
N GLY A 50 -8.38 6.94 14.38
CA GLY A 50 -7.29 6.67 15.31
C GLY A 50 -6.62 5.32 15.08
N ILE A 51 -7.40 4.28 14.73
CA ILE A 51 -6.86 2.96 14.35
C ILE A 51 -6.02 3.08 13.07
N ILE A 52 -6.53 3.75 12.03
CA ILE A 52 -5.79 3.93 10.77
C ILE A 52 -4.46 4.63 11.02
N GLN A 53 -4.46 5.73 11.80
CA GLN A 53 -3.23 6.46 12.11
C GLN A 53 -2.23 5.59 12.88
N GLN A 54 -2.70 4.83 13.88
CA GLN A 54 -1.82 3.94 14.65
C GLN A 54 -1.24 2.81 13.80
N GLU A 55 -2.04 2.19 12.93
CA GLU A 55 -1.54 1.15 12.03
C GLU A 55 -0.56 1.74 11.01
N TRP A 56 -0.79 2.96 10.53
CA TRP A 56 0.16 3.68 9.68
C TRP A 56 1.50 3.94 10.39
N ASP A 57 1.45 4.47 11.61
CA ASP A 57 2.66 4.78 12.40
C ASP A 57 3.45 3.52 12.79
N ASN A 58 2.77 2.36 12.86
CA ASN A 58 3.37 1.06 13.15
C ASN A 58 4.01 0.37 11.93
N ILE A 59 3.78 0.86 10.71
CA ILE A 59 4.42 0.28 9.52
C ILE A 59 5.94 0.51 9.60
N ASP A 60 6.70 -0.58 9.46
CA ASP A 60 8.15 -0.50 9.42
C ASP A 60 8.59 0.41 8.27
N LYS A 61 9.43 1.40 8.59
CA LYS A 61 9.95 2.33 7.59
C LYS A 61 10.78 1.62 6.51
N ASN A 62 11.38 0.48 6.82
CA ASN A 62 12.10 -0.34 5.84
C ASN A 62 11.18 -0.87 4.74
N LEU A 63 9.87 -1.02 5.01
CA LEU A 63 8.91 -1.44 3.99
C LEU A 63 8.87 -0.43 2.85
N PHE A 64 8.87 0.89 3.12
CA PHE A 64 8.84 1.91 2.07
C PHE A 64 10.07 1.80 1.15
N PHE A 65 11.25 1.58 1.72
CA PHE A 65 12.48 1.38 0.95
C PHE A 65 12.39 0.11 0.11
N SER A 66 11.97 -1.02 0.69
CA SER A 66 11.81 -2.27 -0.08
C SER A 66 10.81 -2.16 -1.23
N LEU A 67 9.72 -1.40 -1.04
CA LEU A 67 8.72 -1.16 -2.09
C LEU A 67 9.30 -0.30 -3.21
N ALA A 68 10.07 0.74 -2.87
CA ALA A 68 10.76 1.56 -3.85
C ALA A 68 11.84 0.76 -4.60
N ASP A 69 12.63 -0.03 -3.90
CA ASP A 69 13.70 -0.86 -4.48
C ASP A 69 13.13 -1.93 -5.44
N SER A 70 11.91 -2.41 -5.18
CA SER A 70 11.23 -3.38 -6.08
C SER A 70 10.87 -2.82 -7.46
N MET A 71 10.95 -1.49 -7.66
CA MET A 71 10.57 -0.86 -8.94
C MET A 71 11.39 -1.38 -10.12
N SER A 72 12.69 -1.58 -9.93
CA SER A 72 13.55 -2.09 -11.00
C SER A 72 13.12 -3.49 -11.45
N ASP A 73 12.76 -4.36 -10.51
CA ASP A 73 12.29 -5.70 -10.81
C ASP A 73 10.92 -5.68 -11.51
N ARG A 74 9.99 -4.84 -11.02
CA ARG A 74 8.67 -4.65 -11.65
C ARG A 74 8.79 -4.18 -13.11
N ILE A 75 9.67 -3.22 -13.37
CA ILE A 75 9.93 -2.72 -14.73
C ILE A 75 10.46 -3.85 -15.61
N ASN A 76 11.43 -4.64 -15.11
CA ASN A 76 11.97 -5.78 -15.85
C ASN A 76 10.88 -6.80 -16.16
N MET A 77 10.02 -7.15 -15.20
CA MET A 77 8.90 -8.06 -15.41
C MET A 77 7.92 -7.54 -16.47
N VAL A 78 7.63 -6.24 -16.51
CA VAL A 78 6.76 -5.65 -17.55
C VAL A 78 7.42 -5.75 -18.92
N ILE A 79 8.74 -5.51 -19.02
CA ILE A 79 9.49 -5.65 -20.27
C ILE A 79 9.45 -7.11 -20.74
N GLU A 80 9.71 -8.07 -19.85
CA GLU A 80 9.65 -9.50 -20.15
C GLU A 80 8.25 -9.95 -20.57
N ASN A 81 7.21 -9.37 -19.96
CA ASN A 81 5.81 -9.55 -20.33
C ASN A 81 5.38 -8.70 -21.53
N ASN A 82 6.29 -8.08 -22.30
CA ASN A 82 5.97 -7.28 -23.48
C ASN A 82 4.92 -6.17 -23.23
N GLY A 83 4.97 -5.55 -22.04
CA GLY A 83 4.04 -4.50 -21.63
C GLY A 83 2.71 -5.02 -21.06
N TYR A 84 2.49 -6.33 -20.97
CA TYR A 84 1.33 -6.90 -20.27
C TYR A 84 1.51 -6.85 -18.75
N THR A 85 0.39 -6.98 -18.04
CA THR A 85 0.32 -6.92 -16.57
C THR A 85 1.25 -7.91 -15.89
N ILE A 86 1.84 -7.50 -14.78
CA ILE A 86 2.64 -8.37 -13.90
C ILE A 86 1.87 -8.75 -12.64
N ASN A 87 2.31 -9.81 -11.97
CA ASN A 87 1.84 -10.14 -10.63
C ASN A 87 2.76 -9.48 -9.59
N TYR A 88 2.20 -8.83 -8.57
CA TYR A 88 2.93 -7.96 -7.63
C TYR A 88 2.30 -7.90 -6.23
#